data_AF-A0A969BTY9-F1
#
_entry.id   AF-A0A969BTY9-F1
#
_cell.length_a   1.000
_cell.length_b   1.000
_cell.length_c   1.000
_cell.angle_alpha   90.00
_cell.angle_beta   90.00
_cell.angle_gamma   90.00
#
_symmetry.space_group_name_H-M   'P 1'
#
loop_
_entity.id
_entity.type
_entity.pdbx_description
1 polymer ?
#
loop_
_entity_poly.entity_id
_entity_poly.type
_entity_poly.pdbx_seq_one_letter_code
_entity_poly.pdbx_strand_id
1 'polypeptide(L)'
;MLRSLTSALNNTRISIKLFIAPILITAFMLGMGVVSQYGARQQSAALDEIANVAANIQRDVSLPAFEPSAPLTYRDLQRLVRALARQNIYCIVLLDEFDVLSQNDKLDAEVFSGLRALAMQYQLTFVTASTQPLLDLTYAHASSLSSPFFNFFTQIRLGLFGLKDAQELLATLSARADAPFDETMIADLIRLAGLHPLLLQQAGCHAFETFQSEQIHPIQPRDMDLHRTVLRQKFLDSALSHFTYFWRNLTEKQKRVLALLPLLTQDDPMNTLRLEQAGLIVKSERGYAPFSASFGEFVARQPLDGLCQSPPLSLDLQQHHALLRGQPVALSSSEFNLLACLMAQPGQIVPHSVLETRLDRSDAGALAPAGSPIITTPSGAKWRIGRKRANG
;
A
#
# COMPACT_ATOMS: atom_id res chain seq x y z
N MET A 1 -6.84 -2.56 34.88
CA MET A 1 -7.88 -1.82 34.14
C MET A 1 -8.52 -2.62 33.00
N LEU A 2 -7.76 -3.31 32.12
CA LEU A 2 -8.36 -4.11 31.03
C LEU A 2 -9.18 -5.35 31.46
N ARG A 3 -8.90 -5.96 32.64
CA ARG A 3 -9.71 -7.08 33.16
C ARG A 3 -11.11 -6.69 33.65
N SER A 4 -11.35 -5.40 33.91
CA SER A 4 -12.68 -4.87 34.26
C SER A 4 -13.56 -4.63 33.04
N LEU A 5 -12.96 -4.47 31.85
CA LEU A 5 -13.69 -4.27 30.59
C LEU A 5 -14.19 -5.61 30.02
N THR A 6 -13.42 -6.68 30.16
CA THR A 6 -13.81 -8.04 29.73
C THR A 6 -14.86 -8.66 30.64
N SER A 7 -14.87 -8.33 31.94
CA SER A 7 -15.93 -8.74 32.87
C SER A 7 -17.26 -8.02 32.60
N ALA A 8 -17.24 -6.78 32.11
CA ALA A 8 -18.46 -6.05 31.74
C ALA A 8 -19.06 -6.53 30.40
N LEU A 9 -18.24 -7.12 29.52
CA LEU A 9 -18.67 -7.71 28.24
C LEU A 9 -19.26 -9.12 28.37
N ASN A 10 -19.15 -9.75 29.54
CA ASN A 10 -19.67 -11.11 29.79
C ASN A 10 -21.17 -11.15 30.18
N ASN A 11 -21.86 -10.01 30.17
CA ASN A 11 -23.32 -9.97 30.32
C ASN A 11 -23.97 -10.22 28.94
N THR A 12 -24.20 -11.50 28.65
CA THR A 12 -24.76 -12.13 27.45
C THR A 12 -26.25 -11.78 27.19
N ARG A 13 -26.56 -10.48 27.13
CA ARG A 13 -27.79 -9.94 26.53
C ARG A 13 -27.55 -8.70 25.66
N ILE A 14 -26.38 -8.07 25.76
CA ILE A 14 -26.04 -6.85 25.02
C ILE A 14 -25.29 -7.16 23.71
N SER A 15 -24.44 -8.20 23.70
CA SER A 15 -23.62 -8.53 22.52
C SER A 15 -24.40 -9.07 21.32
N ILE A 16 -25.58 -9.67 21.52
CA ILE A 16 -26.42 -10.16 20.41
C ILE A 16 -27.17 -9.00 19.71
N LYS A 17 -27.35 -7.85 20.39
CA LYS A 17 -28.02 -6.68 19.80
C LYS A 17 -27.10 -5.81 18.94
N LEU A 18 -25.80 -6.13 18.88
CA LEU A 18 -24.75 -5.27 18.33
C LEU A 18 -24.43 -5.53 16.84
N PHE A 19 -24.93 -6.61 16.24
CA PHE A 19 -24.53 -7.04 14.88
C PHE A 19 -25.64 -6.89 13.81
N ILE A 20 -26.83 -6.43 14.17
CA ILE A 20 -28.05 -6.62 13.38
C ILE A 20 -28.21 -5.56 12.27
N ALA A 21 -28.04 -4.31 12.66
CA ALA A 21 -28.26 -3.17 11.79
C ALA A 21 -27.15 -2.98 10.74
N PRO A 22 -25.84 -3.17 11.04
CA PRO A 22 -24.83 -3.20 9.99
C PRO A 22 -25.09 -4.30 8.96
N ILE A 23 -25.54 -5.50 9.35
CA ILE A 23 -25.80 -6.59 8.40
C ILE A 23 -26.91 -6.24 7.39
N LEU A 24 -28.05 -5.69 7.86
CA LEU A 24 -29.15 -5.26 6.99
C LEU A 24 -28.78 -4.06 6.11
N ILE A 25 -27.91 -3.17 6.60
CA ILE A 25 -27.43 -2.00 5.83
C ILE A 25 -26.36 -2.41 4.83
N THR A 26 -25.50 -3.36 5.17
CA THR A 26 -24.55 -3.97 4.24
C THR A 26 -25.29 -4.81 3.20
N ALA A 27 -26.35 -5.53 3.58
CA ALA A 27 -27.24 -6.22 2.65
C ALA A 27 -28.03 -5.25 1.75
N PHE A 28 -28.42 -4.08 2.26
CA PHE A 28 -29.00 -2.98 1.48
C PHE A 28 -27.98 -2.42 0.47
N MET A 29 -26.76 -2.15 0.91
CA MET A 29 -25.66 -1.65 0.07
C MET A 29 -25.26 -2.68 -1.00
N LEU A 30 -25.19 -3.96 -0.64
CA LEU A 30 -24.97 -5.08 -1.55
C LEU A 30 -26.16 -5.28 -2.49
N GLY A 31 -27.40 -5.18 -2.01
CA GLY A 31 -28.60 -5.29 -2.84
C GLY A 31 -28.72 -4.17 -3.87
N MET A 32 -28.24 -2.97 -3.54
CA MET A 32 -28.13 -1.84 -4.47
C MET A 32 -26.92 -1.97 -5.41
N GLY A 33 -25.85 -2.65 -4.97
CA GLY A 33 -24.59 -2.83 -5.71
C GLY A 33 -24.47 -4.10 -6.56
N VAL A 34 -25.26 -5.14 -6.29
CA VAL A 34 -25.18 -6.43 -6.98
C VAL A 34 -26.04 -6.39 -8.24
N VAL A 35 -25.45 -5.87 -9.31
CA VAL A 35 -25.76 -6.37 -10.66
C VAL A 35 -24.52 -6.67 -11.50
N SER A 36 -23.29 -6.27 -11.16
CA SER A 36 -22.20 -6.41 -12.15
C SER A 36 -21.06 -7.41 -11.91
N GLN A 37 -20.60 -7.80 -10.70
CA GLN A 37 -19.24 -8.38 -10.66
C GLN A 37 -18.85 -9.53 -9.71
N TYR A 38 -19.74 -10.13 -8.91
CA TYR A 38 -19.34 -11.27 -8.06
C TYR A 38 -20.15 -12.54 -8.32
N GLY A 39 -19.44 -13.65 -8.51
CA GLY A 39 -19.98 -14.95 -8.92
C GLY A 39 -20.98 -15.55 -7.93
N ALA A 40 -22.03 -16.15 -8.48
CA ALA A 40 -23.26 -16.59 -7.83
C ALA A 40 -23.14 -17.58 -6.64
N ARG A 41 -21.96 -18.12 -6.33
CA ARG A 41 -21.79 -19.16 -5.29
C ARG A 41 -21.47 -18.63 -3.90
N GLN A 42 -20.83 -17.46 -3.77
CA GLN A 42 -20.61 -16.82 -2.45
C GLN A 42 -21.79 -15.95 -1.99
N GLN A 43 -22.65 -15.53 -2.93
CA GLN A 43 -23.88 -14.77 -2.63
C GLN A 43 -24.93 -15.58 -1.88
N SER A 44 -25.15 -16.86 -2.23
CA SER A 44 -26.17 -17.68 -1.57
C SER A 44 -25.86 -17.88 -0.10
N ALA A 45 -24.62 -18.24 0.25
CA ALA A 45 -24.25 -18.51 1.64
C ALA A 45 -24.34 -17.26 2.53
N ALA A 46 -23.88 -16.10 2.03
CA ALA A 46 -23.98 -14.84 2.76
C ALA A 46 -25.43 -14.36 2.89
N LEU A 47 -26.25 -14.46 1.83
CA LEU A 47 -27.66 -14.08 1.87
C LEU A 47 -28.49 -15.03 2.75
N ASP A 48 -28.20 -16.33 2.75
CA ASP A 48 -28.83 -17.33 3.61
C ASP A 48 -28.45 -17.13 5.09
N GLU A 49 -27.21 -16.73 5.37
CA GLU A 49 -26.75 -16.38 6.72
C GLU A 49 -27.38 -15.06 7.20
N ILE A 50 -27.48 -14.05 6.32
CA ILE A 50 -28.18 -12.78 6.58
C ILE A 50 -29.68 -13.00 6.83
N ALA A 51 -30.32 -13.85 6.03
CA ALA A 51 -31.74 -14.21 6.20
C ALA A 51 -31.99 -15.00 7.48
N ASN A 52 -31.11 -15.95 7.83
CA ASN A 52 -31.20 -16.71 9.08
C ASN A 52 -30.93 -15.84 10.32
N VAL A 53 -30.01 -14.89 10.24
CA VAL A 53 -29.76 -13.91 11.30
C VAL A 53 -30.98 -12.99 11.45
N ALA A 54 -31.51 -12.44 10.36
CA ALA A 54 -32.74 -11.62 10.37
C ALA A 54 -33.97 -12.37 10.95
N ALA A 55 -34.13 -13.65 10.61
CA ALA A 55 -35.23 -14.50 11.10
C ALA A 55 -35.10 -14.86 12.58
N ASN A 56 -33.89 -15.08 13.09
CA ASN A 56 -33.66 -15.36 14.52
C ASN A 56 -33.87 -14.13 15.41
N ILE A 57 -33.76 -12.92 14.85
CA ILE A 57 -33.80 -11.64 15.59
C ILE A 57 -35.21 -11.05 15.71
N GLN A 58 -36.11 -11.38 14.80
CA GLN A 58 -37.53 -10.99 14.85
C GLN A 58 -38.23 -11.32 16.19
N ARG A 59 -37.61 -12.15 17.05
CA ARG A 59 -38.11 -12.52 18.37
C ARG A 59 -37.87 -11.47 19.48
N ASP A 60 -36.87 -10.58 19.38
CA ASP A 60 -36.48 -9.67 20.49
C ASP A 60 -36.49 -8.17 20.15
N VAL A 61 -36.65 -7.80 18.86
CA VAL A 61 -36.69 -6.41 18.39
C VAL A 61 -37.91 -6.28 17.47
N SER A 62 -38.85 -5.38 17.80
CA SER A 62 -39.99 -5.08 16.93
C SER A 62 -39.53 -4.30 15.69
N LEU A 63 -38.98 -5.02 14.71
CA LEU A 63 -38.58 -4.48 13.42
C LEU A 63 -39.80 -4.37 12.49
N PRO A 64 -39.82 -3.37 11.60
CA PRO A 64 -40.80 -3.34 10.52
C PRO A 64 -40.67 -4.61 9.67
N ALA A 65 -41.80 -5.21 9.28
CA ALA A 65 -41.79 -6.33 8.34
C ALA A 65 -41.31 -5.85 6.97
N PHE A 66 -40.35 -6.57 6.40
CA PHE A 66 -39.87 -6.36 5.03
C PHE A 66 -40.22 -7.59 4.20
N GLU A 67 -40.69 -7.39 2.97
CA GLU A 67 -40.86 -8.50 2.04
C GLU A 67 -39.50 -8.92 1.47
N PRO A 68 -39.06 -10.18 1.64
CA PRO A 68 -37.71 -10.62 1.25
C PRO A 68 -37.40 -10.51 -0.25
N SER A 69 -38.42 -10.44 -1.10
CA SER A 69 -38.30 -10.46 -2.57
C SER A 69 -38.35 -9.08 -3.22
N ALA A 70 -38.62 -8.01 -2.46
CA ALA A 70 -38.69 -6.66 -3.00
C ALA A 70 -37.35 -5.93 -2.83
N PRO A 71 -36.92 -5.12 -3.82
CA PRO A 71 -35.74 -4.27 -3.65
C PRO A 71 -35.97 -3.31 -2.48
N LEU A 72 -35.05 -3.33 -1.52
CA LEU A 72 -35.12 -2.44 -0.36
C LEU A 72 -35.02 -0.98 -0.82
N THR A 73 -35.91 -0.13 -0.32
CA THR A 73 -35.90 1.30 -0.67
C THR A 73 -35.25 2.16 0.42
N TYR A 74 -34.85 3.39 0.08
CA TYR A 74 -34.38 4.37 1.08
C TYR A 74 -35.41 4.60 2.20
N ARG A 75 -36.70 4.55 1.88
CA ARG A 75 -37.79 4.69 2.87
C ARG A 75 -37.80 3.52 3.86
N ASP A 76 -37.48 2.33 3.40
CA ASP A 76 -37.39 1.12 4.24
C ASP A 76 -36.19 1.20 5.18
N LEU A 77 -35.04 1.67 4.67
CA LEU A 77 -33.87 1.99 5.49
C LEU A 77 -34.19 3.04 6.56
N GLN A 78 -34.88 4.14 6.19
CA GLN A 78 -35.27 5.17 7.15
C GLN A 78 -36.23 4.62 8.23
N ARG A 79 -37.18 3.75 7.86
CA ARG A 79 -38.09 3.10 8.81
C ARG A 79 -37.34 2.19 9.77
N LEU A 80 -36.38 1.42 9.26
CA LEU A 80 -35.51 0.55 10.05
C LEU A 80 -34.72 1.37 11.09
N VAL A 81 -33.98 2.37 10.63
CA VAL A 81 -33.15 3.22 11.49
C VAL A 81 -34.00 3.93 12.55
N ARG A 82 -35.18 4.42 12.18
CA ARG A 82 -36.13 5.04 13.12
C ARG A 82 -36.64 4.04 14.16
N ALA A 83 -36.94 2.80 13.76
CA ALA A 83 -37.41 1.77 14.68
C ALA A 83 -36.32 1.39 15.70
N LEU A 84 -35.07 1.29 15.25
CA LEU A 84 -33.90 1.05 16.11
C LEU A 84 -33.66 2.21 17.07
N ALA A 85 -33.72 3.45 16.57
CA ALA A 85 -33.55 4.65 17.38
C ALA A 85 -34.62 4.77 18.49
N ARG A 86 -35.89 4.41 18.20
CA ARG A 86 -36.97 4.37 19.21
C ARG A 86 -36.73 3.37 20.33
N GLN A 87 -35.89 2.38 20.09
CA GLN A 87 -35.49 1.37 21.07
C GLN A 87 -34.15 1.71 21.74
N ASN A 88 -33.61 2.93 21.55
CA ASN A 88 -32.29 3.36 22.02
C ASN A 88 -31.15 2.43 21.57
N ILE A 89 -31.28 1.84 20.38
CA ILE A 89 -30.22 1.03 19.77
C ILE A 89 -29.37 1.93 18.90
N TYR A 90 -28.07 2.00 19.22
CA TYR A 90 -27.06 2.68 18.43
C TYR A 90 -26.64 1.77 17.27
N CYS A 91 -26.81 2.25 16.05
CA CYS A 91 -26.39 1.54 14.85
C CYS A 91 -25.03 2.04 14.38
N ILE A 92 -24.07 1.14 14.22
CA ILE A 92 -22.78 1.41 13.58
C ILE A 92 -22.72 0.62 12.28
N VAL A 93 -22.45 1.29 11.17
CA VAL A 93 -22.32 0.69 9.85
C VAL A 93 -20.86 0.74 9.44
N LEU A 94 -20.27 -0.43 9.21
CA LEU A 94 -18.91 -0.58 8.74
C LEU A 94 -18.92 -0.77 7.24
N LEU A 95 -18.26 0.12 6.50
CA LEU A 95 -18.12 0.06 5.05
C LEU A 95 -16.64 -0.07 4.72
N ASP A 96 -16.21 -1.28 4.40
CA ASP A 96 -14.85 -1.52 3.92
C ASP A 96 -14.76 -1.27 2.40
N GLU A 97 -13.54 -1.04 1.92
CA GLU A 97 -13.23 -0.76 0.51
C GLU A 97 -14.15 0.31 -0.11
N PHE A 98 -14.39 1.38 0.63
CA PHE A 98 -15.36 2.41 0.24
C PHE A 98 -15.03 3.07 -1.11
N ASP A 99 -13.77 3.05 -1.54
CA ASP A 99 -13.35 3.51 -2.87
C ASP A 99 -14.14 2.79 -3.98
N VAL A 100 -14.33 1.48 -3.87
CA VAL A 100 -15.07 0.65 -4.82
C VAL A 100 -16.56 1.00 -4.80
N LEU A 101 -17.11 1.17 -3.60
CA LEU A 101 -18.51 1.57 -3.42
C LEU A 101 -18.78 2.94 -4.05
N SER A 102 -17.85 3.89 -3.90
CA SER A 102 -18.00 5.26 -4.39
C SER A 102 -17.99 5.37 -5.92
N GLN A 103 -17.41 4.39 -6.61
CA GLN A 103 -17.35 4.32 -8.08
C GLN A 103 -18.59 3.68 -8.71
N ASN A 104 -19.57 3.27 -7.90
CA ASN A 104 -20.78 2.64 -8.41
C ASN A 104 -21.77 3.69 -8.89
N ASP A 105 -22.02 3.73 -10.21
CA ASP A 105 -22.95 4.67 -10.85
C ASP A 105 -24.40 4.57 -10.34
N LYS A 106 -24.77 3.49 -9.64
CA LYS A 106 -26.09 3.33 -9.00
C LYS A 106 -26.21 4.04 -7.65
N LEU A 107 -25.10 4.43 -7.05
CA LEU A 107 -25.06 5.16 -5.79
C LEU A 107 -24.82 6.63 -6.10
N ASP A 108 -25.91 7.32 -6.42
CA ASP A 108 -25.87 8.73 -6.77
C ASP A 108 -25.74 9.65 -5.55
N ALA A 109 -25.61 10.94 -5.84
CA ALA A 109 -25.49 12.00 -4.86
C ALA A 109 -26.71 12.09 -3.92
N GLU A 110 -27.91 11.67 -4.37
CA GLU A 110 -29.12 11.69 -3.58
C GLU A 110 -29.10 10.60 -2.50
N VAL A 111 -28.63 9.40 -2.85
CA VAL A 111 -28.46 8.30 -1.88
C VAL A 111 -27.50 8.71 -0.77
N PHE A 112 -26.34 9.27 -1.11
CA PHE A 112 -25.38 9.73 -0.12
C PHE A 112 -25.93 10.87 0.75
N SER A 113 -26.66 11.82 0.17
CA SER A 113 -27.35 12.86 0.93
C SER A 113 -28.35 12.29 1.92
N GLY A 114 -29.11 11.27 1.52
CA GLY A 114 -30.03 10.55 2.38
C GLY A 114 -29.32 9.86 3.55
N LEU A 115 -28.21 9.16 3.29
CA LEU A 115 -27.42 8.52 4.33
C LEU A 115 -26.88 9.54 5.35
N ARG A 116 -26.41 10.71 4.90
CA ARG A 116 -26.00 11.80 5.79
C ARG A 116 -27.16 12.27 6.65
N ALA A 117 -28.33 12.50 6.05
CA ALA A 117 -29.51 12.94 6.79
C ALA A 117 -29.90 11.94 7.89
N LEU A 118 -29.83 10.63 7.61
CA LEU A 118 -30.09 9.58 8.59
C LEU A 118 -29.07 9.60 9.75
N ALA A 119 -27.78 9.73 9.44
CA ALA A 119 -26.71 9.83 10.44
C ALA A 119 -26.85 11.07 11.33
N MET A 120 -27.29 12.19 10.78
CA MET A 120 -27.51 13.43 11.56
C MET A 120 -28.79 13.40 12.39
N GLN A 121 -29.82 12.69 11.94
CA GLN A 121 -31.14 12.66 12.60
C GLN A 121 -31.29 11.54 13.64
N TYR A 122 -30.55 10.45 13.50
CA TYR A 122 -30.70 9.25 14.32
C TYR A 122 -29.38 8.79 14.93
N GLN A 123 -29.44 7.83 15.86
CA GLN A 123 -28.27 7.19 16.48
C GLN A 123 -27.60 6.22 15.48
N LEU A 124 -27.16 6.74 14.34
CA LEU A 124 -26.54 6.01 13.24
C LEU A 124 -25.15 6.60 12.96
N THR A 125 -24.12 5.76 13.06
CA THR A 125 -22.72 6.13 12.79
C THR A 125 -22.18 5.30 11.65
N PHE A 126 -21.43 5.92 10.76
CA PHE A 126 -20.71 5.25 9.68
C PHE A 126 -19.22 5.21 10.00
N VAL A 127 -18.60 4.07 9.78
CA VAL A 127 -17.14 3.90 9.78
C VAL A 127 -16.77 3.37 8.40
N THR A 128 -16.01 4.16 7.66
CA THR A 128 -15.57 3.81 6.30
C THR A 128 -14.07 3.52 6.31
N ALA A 129 -13.65 2.47 5.64
CA ALA A 129 -12.25 2.20 5.32
C ALA A 129 -12.05 2.32 3.81
N SER A 130 -10.98 2.98 3.40
CA SER A 130 -10.67 3.22 2.00
C SER A 130 -9.19 3.54 1.83
N THR A 131 -8.67 3.22 0.66
CA THR A 131 -7.26 3.36 0.26
C THR A 131 -6.96 4.76 -0.26
N GLN A 132 -7.96 5.50 -0.76
CA GLN A 132 -7.82 6.88 -1.21
C GLN A 132 -8.47 7.86 -0.21
N PRO A 133 -7.97 9.09 -0.09
CA PRO A 133 -8.68 10.10 0.69
C PRO A 133 -10.12 10.26 0.16
N LEU A 134 -11.12 10.18 1.04
CA LEU A 134 -12.54 10.33 0.69
C LEU A 134 -12.84 11.62 -0.11
N LEU A 135 -12.05 12.68 0.12
CA LEU A 135 -12.14 13.92 -0.63
C LEU A 135 -11.82 13.74 -2.12
N ASP A 136 -10.82 12.92 -2.46
CA ASP A 136 -10.40 12.69 -3.84
C ASP A 136 -11.44 11.86 -4.62
N LEU A 137 -12.17 10.95 -3.94
CA LEU A 137 -13.26 10.18 -4.53
C LEU A 137 -14.44 11.05 -5.00
N THR A 138 -14.67 12.19 -4.33
CA THR A 138 -15.85 13.05 -4.60
C THR A 138 -15.71 13.96 -5.81
N TYR A 139 -14.50 14.41 -6.15
CA TYR A 139 -14.30 15.33 -7.27
C TYR A 139 -14.52 14.66 -8.63
N ALA A 140 -14.50 13.32 -8.69
CA ALA A 140 -14.87 12.58 -9.90
C ALA A 140 -16.34 12.78 -10.31
N HIS A 141 -17.23 13.15 -9.37
CA HIS A 141 -18.69 13.25 -9.59
C HIS A 141 -19.25 14.63 -9.23
N ALA A 142 -18.47 15.70 -9.43
CA ALA A 142 -18.71 17.07 -8.96
C ALA A 142 -19.94 17.83 -9.54
N SER A 143 -20.92 17.13 -10.10
CA SER A 143 -22.21 17.73 -10.44
C SER A 143 -23.13 17.70 -9.23
N SER A 144 -23.28 18.86 -8.59
CA SER A 144 -24.30 19.21 -7.59
C SER A 144 -24.15 18.59 -6.19
N LEU A 145 -23.80 19.40 -5.18
CA LEU A 145 -24.40 19.44 -3.83
C LEU A 145 -23.64 20.43 -2.92
N SER A 146 -24.37 21.11 -2.05
CA SER A 146 -23.88 22.18 -1.15
C SER A 146 -23.20 21.70 0.15
N SER A 147 -22.89 20.41 0.28
CA SER A 147 -21.93 19.86 1.26
C SER A 147 -21.82 18.35 1.04
N PRO A 148 -20.73 17.85 0.44
CA PRO A 148 -20.53 16.41 0.23
C PRO A 148 -20.77 15.56 1.49
N PHE A 149 -21.29 14.35 1.30
CA PHE A 149 -21.50 13.33 2.35
C PHE A 149 -20.27 13.19 3.26
N PHE A 150 -19.08 13.32 2.69
CA PHE A 150 -17.82 13.09 3.38
C PHE A 150 -17.41 14.19 4.37
N ASN A 151 -18.05 15.37 4.31
CA ASN A 151 -17.70 16.49 5.16
C ASN A 151 -18.02 16.29 6.66
N PHE A 152 -18.80 15.27 7.04
CA PHE A 152 -19.07 14.97 8.46
C PHE A 152 -18.20 13.84 9.02
N PHE A 153 -17.32 13.23 8.22
CA PHE A 153 -16.44 12.16 8.68
C PHE A 153 -15.19 12.72 9.35
N THR A 154 -14.84 12.15 10.51
CA THR A 154 -13.50 12.30 11.07
C THR A 154 -12.55 11.34 10.35
N GLN A 155 -11.49 11.87 9.76
CA GLN A 155 -10.50 11.05 9.04
C GLN A 155 -9.42 10.55 10.00
N ILE A 156 -9.31 9.23 10.11
CA ILE A 156 -8.18 8.57 10.77
C ILE A 156 -7.31 7.97 9.68
N ARG A 157 -6.06 8.43 9.60
CA ARG A 157 -5.09 7.92 8.62
C ARG A 157 -4.26 6.83 9.27
N LEU A 158 -4.30 5.64 8.67
CA LEU A 158 -3.42 4.54 9.04
C LEU A 158 -2.17 4.62 8.17
N GLY A 159 -1.02 4.83 8.81
CA GLY A 159 0.28 4.91 8.15
C GLY A 159 1.17 3.73 8.48
N LEU A 160 2.46 3.93 8.23
CA LEU A 160 3.51 3.03 8.70
C LEU A 160 3.54 2.98 10.23
N PHE A 161 4.03 1.88 10.79
CA PHE A 161 4.27 1.79 12.22
C PHE A 161 5.33 2.80 12.68
N GLY A 162 5.26 3.20 13.94
CA GLY A 162 6.42 3.77 14.62
C GLY A 162 7.51 2.71 14.78
N LEU A 163 8.78 3.14 14.85
CA LEU A 163 9.91 2.22 15.02
C LEU A 163 9.74 1.29 16.24
N LYS A 164 9.26 1.85 17.35
CA LYS A 164 9.02 1.10 18.58
C LYS A 164 7.94 0.03 18.40
N ASP A 165 6.83 0.37 17.75
CA ASP A 165 5.71 -0.56 17.52
C ASP A 165 6.12 -1.69 16.58
N ALA A 166 6.94 -1.38 15.56
CA ALA A 166 7.52 -2.37 14.66
C ALA A 166 8.45 -3.36 15.38
N GLN A 167 9.30 -2.85 16.27
CA GLN A 167 10.16 -3.68 17.12
C GLN A 167 9.34 -4.54 18.08
N GLU A 168 8.33 -3.95 18.73
CA GLU A 168 7.46 -4.65 19.68
C GLU A 168 6.64 -5.76 19.00
N LEU A 169 6.14 -5.52 17.79
CA LEU A 169 5.44 -6.53 16.99
C LEU A 169 6.34 -7.76 16.76
N LEU A 170 7.55 -7.54 16.23
CA LEU A 170 8.48 -8.63 15.92
C LEU A 170 8.92 -9.38 17.19
N ALA A 171 9.29 -8.66 18.24
CA ALA A 171 9.70 -9.26 19.51
C ALA A 171 8.57 -10.06 20.16
N THR A 172 7.35 -9.52 20.19
CA THR A 172 6.21 -10.16 20.82
C THR A 172 5.77 -11.41 20.08
N LEU A 173 5.66 -11.35 18.75
CA LEU A 173 5.21 -12.49 17.94
C LEU A 173 6.24 -13.62 17.93
N SER A 174 7.52 -13.29 17.82
CA SER A 174 8.61 -14.28 17.84
C SER A 174 8.73 -14.96 19.22
N ALA A 175 8.63 -14.20 20.31
CA ALA A 175 8.65 -14.76 21.66
C ALA A 175 7.42 -15.65 21.95
N ARG A 176 6.23 -15.31 21.46
CA ARG A 176 5.02 -16.15 21.60
C ARG A 176 5.13 -17.49 20.89
N ALA A 177 6.02 -17.59 19.90
CA ALA A 177 6.27 -18.81 19.15
C ALA A 177 7.52 -19.55 19.63
N ASP A 178 8.01 -19.26 20.85
CA ASP A 178 9.21 -19.83 21.46
C ASP A 178 10.49 -19.70 20.59
N ALA A 179 10.53 -18.65 19.78
CA ALA A 179 11.60 -18.37 18.83
C ALA A 179 11.98 -16.88 18.85
N PRO A 180 12.38 -16.31 20.00
CA PRO A 180 12.59 -14.87 20.14
C PRO A 180 13.69 -14.38 19.19
N PHE A 181 13.35 -13.38 18.37
CA PHE A 181 14.33 -12.71 17.53
C PHE A 181 15.25 -11.83 18.36
N ASP A 182 16.54 -11.84 18.02
CA ASP A 182 17.51 -10.93 18.61
C ASP A 182 17.39 -9.53 18.00
N GLU A 183 18.07 -8.56 18.61
CA GLU A 183 18.04 -7.16 18.16
C GLU A 183 18.58 -7.01 16.73
N THR A 184 19.56 -7.84 16.35
CA THR A 184 20.18 -7.77 15.02
C THR A 184 19.21 -8.24 13.93
N MET A 185 18.50 -9.34 14.16
CA MET A 185 17.46 -9.84 13.24
C MET A 185 16.31 -8.83 13.13
N ILE A 186 15.84 -8.27 14.24
CA ILE A 186 14.78 -7.25 14.22
C ILE A 186 15.20 -6.04 13.38
N ALA A 187 16.43 -5.54 13.56
CA ALA A 187 16.96 -4.44 12.77
C ALA A 187 17.08 -4.79 11.28
N ASP A 188 17.51 -6.01 10.96
CA ASP A 188 17.61 -6.51 9.58
C ASP A 188 16.23 -6.63 8.91
N LEU A 189 15.20 -7.10 9.63
CA LEU A 189 13.83 -7.19 9.14
C LEU A 189 13.22 -5.82 8.87
N ILE A 190 13.42 -4.87 9.80
CA ILE A 190 12.96 -3.49 9.62
C ILE A 190 13.68 -2.82 8.45
N ARG A 191 14.98 -3.07 8.26
CA ARG A 191 15.71 -2.57 7.09
C ARG A 191 15.18 -3.18 5.79
N LEU A 192 14.87 -4.47 5.82
CA LEU A 192 14.40 -5.24 4.65
C LEU A 192 12.99 -4.84 4.21
N ALA A 193 12.03 -4.82 5.13
CA ALA A 193 10.61 -4.62 4.87
C ALA A 193 10.09 -3.23 5.22
N GLY A 194 10.89 -2.42 5.91
CA GLY A 194 10.48 -1.11 6.40
C GLY A 194 9.51 -1.21 7.56
N LEU A 195 8.77 -0.12 7.78
CA LEU A 195 7.77 0.00 8.85
C LEU A 195 6.34 -0.31 8.36
N HIS A 196 6.20 -0.95 7.20
CA HIS A 196 4.89 -1.25 6.64
C HIS A 196 4.28 -2.46 7.34
N PRO A 197 3.08 -2.36 7.96
CA PRO A 197 2.52 -3.42 8.80
C PRO A 197 2.48 -4.81 8.16
N LEU A 198 1.92 -4.90 6.95
CA LEU A 198 1.82 -6.17 6.21
C LEU A 198 3.20 -6.75 5.84
N LEU A 199 4.06 -5.95 5.21
CA LEU A 199 5.37 -6.40 4.73
C LEU A 199 6.29 -6.79 5.88
N LEU A 200 6.21 -6.08 7.02
CA LEU A 200 6.97 -6.42 8.21
C LEU A 200 6.53 -7.76 8.80
N GLN A 201 5.22 -8.04 8.83
CA GLN A 201 4.71 -9.35 9.24
C GLN A 201 5.13 -10.46 8.26
N GLN A 202 5.11 -10.22 6.95
CA GLN A 202 5.60 -11.17 5.95
C GLN A 202 7.09 -11.48 6.15
N ALA A 203 7.91 -10.45 6.37
CA ALA A 203 9.34 -10.63 6.63
C ALA A 203 9.59 -11.41 7.93
N GLY A 204 8.86 -11.09 9.00
CA GLY A 204 8.91 -11.83 10.26
C GLY A 204 8.47 -13.28 10.12
N CYS A 205 7.45 -13.57 9.32
CA CYS A 205 6.98 -14.92 9.02
C CYS A 205 8.08 -15.74 8.31
N HIS A 206 8.68 -15.19 7.25
CA HIS A 206 9.78 -15.84 6.53
C HIS A 206 11.01 -16.07 7.41
N ALA A 207 11.31 -15.13 8.32
CA ALA A 207 12.40 -15.30 9.29
C ALA A 207 12.09 -16.41 10.29
N PHE A 208 10.86 -16.47 10.79
CA PHE A 208 10.42 -17.52 11.71
C PHE A 208 10.47 -18.91 11.06
N GLU A 209 9.94 -19.07 9.83
CA GLU A 209 10.01 -20.33 9.10
C GLU A 209 11.45 -20.79 8.88
N THR A 210 12.34 -19.84 8.58
CA THR A 210 13.74 -20.18 8.36
C THR A 210 14.39 -20.56 9.68
N PHE A 211 14.14 -19.83 10.78
CA PHE A 211 14.59 -20.18 12.13
C PHE A 211 14.10 -21.55 12.62
N GLN A 212 12.85 -21.94 12.34
CA GLN A 212 12.35 -23.28 12.65
C GLN A 212 13.13 -24.37 11.92
N SER A 213 13.50 -24.13 10.66
CA SER A 213 14.36 -25.05 9.91
C SER A 213 15.77 -25.16 10.51
N GLU A 214 16.27 -24.12 11.20
CA GLU A 214 17.59 -24.10 11.84
C GLU A 214 17.64 -24.84 13.16
N GLN A 215 16.55 -24.80 13.94
CA GLN A 215 16.47 -25.64 15.13
C GLN A 215 16.60 -27.14 14.79
N ILE A 216 16.21 -27.52 13.57
CA ILE A 216 16.40 -28.87 13.03
C ILE A 216 17.85 -29.07 12.56
N HIS A 217 18.48 -28.03 11.98
CA HIS A 217 19.85 -28.06 11.46
C HIS A 217 20.63 -26.78 11.82
N PRO A 218 21.49 -26.80 12.85
CA PRO A 218 22.19 -25.60 13.32
C PRO A 218 23.01 -24.93 12.21
N ILE A 219 22.78 -23.63 12.00
CA ILE A 219 23.54 -22.83 11.03
C ILE A 219 24.96 -22.62 11.56
N GLN A 220 25.95 -22.87 10.71
CA GLN A 220 27.32 -22.50 11.02
C GLN A 220 27.53 -21.00 10.76
N PRO A 221 28.36 -20.30 11.55
CA PRO A 221 28.59 -18.86 11.39
C PRO A 221 28.98 -18.41 9.98
N ARG A 222 29.64 -19.29 9.21
CA ARG A 222 30.03 -19.06 7.81
C ARG A 222 28.85 -19.01 6.82
N ASP A 223 27.70 -19.56 7.20
CA ASP A 223 26.51 -19.69 6.36
C ASP A 223 25.46 -18.60 6.66
N MET A 224 25.72 -17.72 7.63
CA MET A 224 24.81 -16.63 8.04
C MET A 224 24.50 -15.66 6.88
N ASP A 225 25.48 -15.34 6.04
CA ASP A 225 25.28 -14.47 4.88
C ASP A 225 24.41 -15.14 3.80
N LEU A 226 24.58 -16.46 3.61
CA LEU A 226 23.74 -17.23 2.70
C LEU A 226 22.30 -17.27 3.23
N HIS A 227 22.12 -17.50 4.53
CA HIS A 227 20.81 -17.48 5.16
C HIS A 227 20.10 -16.12 4.98
N ARG A 228 20.78 -15.00 5.28
CA ARG A 228 20.24 -13.65 5.05
C ARG A 228 19.83 -13.43 3.60
N THR A 229 20.59 -13.99 2.66
CA THR A 229 20.27 -13.94 1.23
C THR A 229 19.01 -14.73 0.90
N VAL A 230 18.85 -15.93 1.47
CA VAL A 230 17.64 -16.77 1.29
C VAL A 230 16.41 -16.09 1.89
N LEU A 231 16.51 -15.56 3.11
CA LEU A 231 15.43 -14.82 3.76
C LEU A 231 15.00 -13.61 2.91
N ARG A 232 15.97 -12.83 2.45
CA ARG A 232 15.73 -11.69 1.55
C ARG A 232 15.00 -12.14 0.29
N GLN A 233 15.40 -13.24 -0.33
CA GLN A 233 14.77 -13.73 -1.55
C GLN A 233 13.31 -14.13 -1.31
N LYS A 234 13.04 -14.95 -0.28
CA LYS A 234 11.66 -15.35 0.09
C LYS A 234 10.75 -14.16 0.35
N PHE A 235 11.27 -13.16 1.08
CA PHE A 235 10.55 -11.92 1.33
C PHE A 235 10.26 -11.19 0.02
N LEU A 236 11.26 -10.99 -0.85
CA LEU A 236 11.09 -10.28 -2.11
C LEU A 236 10.08 -10.97 -3.03
N ASP A 237 10.09 -12.31 -3.10
CA ASP A 237 9.13 -13.08 -3.89
C ASP A 237 7.68 -12.80 -3.44
N SER A 238 7.47 -12.59 -2.13
CA SER A 238 6.16 -12.25 -1.56
C SER A 238 5.81 -10.76 -1.71
N ALA A 239 6.80 -9.88 -1.53
CA ALA A 239 6.61 -8.43 -1.52
C ALA A 239 6.46 -7.81 -2.93
N LEU A 240 6.97 -8.49 -3.97
CA LEU A 240 7.03 -7.94 -5.33
C LEU A 240 5.64 -7.59 -5.90
N SER A 241 4.62 -8.41 -5.59
CA SER A 241 3.24 -8.14 -6.01
C SER A 241 2.72 -6.82 -5.41
N HIS A 242 3.01 -6.58 -4.13
CA HIS A 242 2.67 -5.35 -3.42
C HIS A 242 3.45 -4.14 -3.94
N PHE A 243 4.75 -4.27 -4.17
CA PHE A 243 5.56 -3.20 -4.76
C PHE A 243 5.06 -2.80 -6.15
N THR A 244 4.72 -3.79 -6.96
CA THR A 244 4.15 -3.59 -8.29
C THR A 244 2.79 -2.89 -8.21
N TYR A 245 1.94 -3.30 -7.26
CA TYR A 245 0.66 -2.64 -7.01
C TYR A 245 0.84 -1.17 -6.61
N PHE A 246 1.72 -0.88 -5.64
CA PHE A 246 2.03 0.49 -5.23
C PHE A 246 2.48 1.33 -6.41
N TRP A 247 3.45 0.83 -7.18
CA TRP A 247 4.00 1.55 -8.33
C TRP A 247 2.98 1.84 -9.42
N ARG A 248 2.11 0.87 -9.74
CA ARG A 248 1.09 1.03 -10.78
C ARG A 248 0.06 2.09 -10.43
N ASN A 249 -0.23 2.27 -9.15
CA ASN A 249 -1.22 3.24 -8.67
C ASN A 249 -0.64 4.65 -8.46
N LEU A 250 0.65 4.87 -8.73
CA LEU A 250 1.25 6.20 -8.73
C LEU A 250 1.09 6.89 -10.09
N THR A 251 0.83 8.18 -10.05
CA THR A 251 0.95 9.05 -11.23
C THR A 251 2.41 9.18 -11.67
N GLU A 252 2.66 9.54 -12.93
CA GLU A 252 4.02 9.72 -13.45
C GLU A 252 4.83 10.76 -12.65
N LYS A 253 4.18 11.83 -12.16
CA LYS A 253 4.82 12.82 -11.28
C LYS A 253 5.24 12.20 -9.95
N GLN A 254 4.36 11.43 -9.31
CA GLN A 254 4.68 10.75 -8.05
C GLN A 254 5.80 9.72 -8.23
N LYS A 255 5.80 8.96 -9.33
CA LYS A 255 6.89 8.03 -9.66
C LYS A 255 8.23 8.76 -9.80
N ARG A 256 8.25 9.90 -10.48
CA ARG A 256 9.45 10.73 -10.63
C ARG A 256 9.94 11.29 -9.29
N VAL A 257 9.05 11.83 -8.45
CA VAL A 257 9.41 12.30 -7.10
C VAL A 257 9.96 11.16 -6.25
N LEU A 258 9.33 9.98 -6.30
CA LEU A 258 9.77 8.79 -5.57
C LEU A 258 11.16 8.29 -6.02
N ALA A 259 11.45 8.36 -7.32
CA ALA A 259 12.77 7.98 -7.85
C ALA A 259 13.87 9.00 -7.53
N LEU A 260 13.52 10.27 -7.32
CA LEU A 260 14.45 11.39 -7.12
C LEU A 260 14.23 12.12 -5.78
N LEU A 261 13.84 11.39 -4.72
CA LEU A 261 13.45 11.99 -3.43
C LEU A 261 14.40 13.06 -2.87
N PRO A 262 15.74 12.87 -2.86
CA PRO A 262 16.64 13.88 -2.33
C PRO A 262 16.64 15.20 -3.11
N LEU A 263 16.19 15.19 -4.35
CA LEU A 263 16.23 16.34 -5.27
C LEU A 263 14.88 17.04 -5.34
N LEU A 264 13.78 16.29 -5.47
CA LEU A 264 12.46 16.86 -5.82
C LEU A 264 11.52 17.10 -4.64
N THR A 265 11.87 16.67 -3.43
CA THR A 265 10.94 16.74 -2.29
C THR A 265 10.60 18.17 -1.86
N GLN A 266 11.53 19.12 -2.06
CA GLN A 266 11.27 20.54 -1.79
C GLN A 266 10.48 21.22 -2.92
N ASP A 267 10.68 20.77 -4.17
CA ASP A 267 10.05 21.35 -5.35
C ASP A 267 8.61 20.89 -5.55
N ASP A 268 8.26 19.69 -5.05
CA ASP A 268 6.92 19.12 -5.14
C ASP A 268 6.39 18.66 -3.76
N PRO A 269 6.05 19.62 -2.88
CA PRO A 269 5.59 19.31 -1.52
C PRO A 269 4.25 18.56 -1.52
N MET A 270 3.41 18.75 -2.54
CA MET A 270 2.11 18.09 -2.63
C MET A 270 2.26 16.60 -2.94
N ASN A 271 3.05 16.23 -3.95
CA ASN A 271 3.28 14.82 -4.23
C ASN A 271 4.12 14.14 -3.16
N THR A 272 5.06 14.86 -2.52
CA THR A 272 5.78 14.37 -1.35
C THR A 272 4.84 14.02 -0.20
N LEU A 273 3.92 14.93 0.16
CA LEU A 273 2.92 14.68 1.19
C LEU A 273 2.02 13.49 0.83
N ARG A 274 1.61 13.35 -0.44
CA ARG A 274 0.80 12.21 -0.89
C ARG A 274 1.54 10.87 -0.77
N LEU A 275 2.82 10.83 -1.13
CA LEU A 275 3.66 9.64 -0.99
C LEU A 275 3.86 9.26 0.48
N GLU A 276 4.04 10.26 1.36
CA GLU A 276 4.15 10.06 2.81
C GLU A 276 2.84 9.52 3.39
N GLN A 277 1.71 10.11 3.00
CA GLN A 277 0.37 9.65 3.41
C GLN A 277 0.03 8.25 2.90
N ALA A 278 0.58 7.85 1.75
CA ALA A 278 0.44 6.51 1.21
C ALA A 278 1.40 5.49 1.88
N GLY A 279 2.25 5.92 2.82
CA GLY A 279 3.22 5.06 3.48
C GLY A 279 4.34 4.56 2.56
N LEU A 280 4.63 5.28 1.46
CA LEU A 280 5.66 4.87 0.50
C LEU A 280 7.03 5.50 0.79
N ILE A 281 7.04 6.57 1.58
CA ILE A 281 8.25 7.27 2.02
C ILE A 281 8.19 7.57 3.51
N VAL A 282 9.37 7.71 4.11
CA VAL A 282 9.55 8.10 5.50
C VAL A 282 10.45 9.33 5.56
N LYS A 283 10.15 10.25 6.48
CA LYS A 283 11.01 11.39 6.78
C LYS A 283 12.08 10.98 7.77
N SER A 284 13.33 11.29 7.44
CA SER A 284 14.50 11.12 8.31
C SER A 284 15.24 12.45 8.50
N GLU A 285 16.25 12.48 9.37
CA GLU A 285 17.13 13.66 9.52
C GLU A 285 17.83 14.06 8.21
N ARG A 286 18.06 13.10 7.31
CA ARG A 286 18.72 13.31 6.00
C ARG A 286 17.74 13.62 4.88
N GLY A 287 16.46 13.86 5.21
CA GLY A 287 15.39 14.04 4.24
C GLY A 287 14.52 12.79 4.08
N TYR A 288 13.80 12.72 2.97
CA TYR A 288 12.90 11.61 2.69
C TYR A 288 13.62 10.42 2.05
N ALA A 289 13.20 9.22 2.42
CA ALA A 289 13.66 7.96 1.83
C ALA A 289 12.48 7.02 1.57
N PRO A 290 12.61 6.04 0.67
CA PRO A 290 11.62 4.97 0.54
C PRO A 290 11.41 4.25 1.89
N PHE A 291 10.20 3.78 2.15
CA PHE A 291 9.87 3.18 3.46
C PHE A 291 10.71 1.95 3.84
N SER A 292 11.33 1.28 2.86
CA SER A 292 12.21 0.13 3.05
C SER A 292 13.36 0.10 2.04
N ALA A 293 14.46 -0.57 2.38
CA ALA A 293 15.59 -0.72 1.46
C ALA A 293 15.20 -1.52 0.21
N SER A 294 14.41 -2.58 0.38
CA SER A 294 13.94 -3.43 -0.71
C SER A 294 13.04 -2.69 -1.68
N PHE A 295 12.14 -1.84 -1.17
CA PHE A 295 11.29 -1.00 -2.02
C PHE A 295 12.10 0.07 -2.76
N GLY A 296 13.09 0.68 -2.11
CA GLY A 296 14.01 1.61 -2.78
C GLY A 296 14.78 0.97 -3.93
N GLU A 297 15.26 -0.26 -3.75
CA GLU A 297 15.89 -1.03 -4.83
C GLU A 297 14.93 -1.39 -5.96
N PHE A 298 13.67 -1.70 -5.63
CA PHE A 298 12.62 -1.93 -6.63
C PHE A 298 12.37 -0.67 -7.46
N VAL A 299 12.22 0.50 -6.82
CA VAL A 299 12.01 1.80 -7.50
C VAL A 299 13.19 2.14 -8.40
N ALA A 300 14.42 1.93 -7.92
CA ALA A 300 15.64 2.22 -8.69
C ALA A 300 15.83 1.33 -9.94
N ARG A 301 14.99 0.30 -10.13
CA ARG A 301 14.98 -0.58 -11.31
C ARG A 301 13.82 -0.30 -12.27
N GLN A 302 12.87 0.54 -11.88
CA GLN A 302 11.73 0.85 -12.74
C GLN A 302 12.17 1.79 -13.87
N PRO A 303 11.69 1.58 -15.11
CA PRO A 303 11.94 2.53 -16.18
C PRO A 303 11.09 3.79 -15.96
N LEU A 304 11.68 4.97 -16.18
CA LEU A 304 11.00 6.26 -16.17
C LEU A 304 11.54 7.15 -17.28
N ASP A 305 10.63 7.91 -17.92
CA ASP A 305 11.00 8.80 -19.00
C ASP A 305 11.94 9.91 -18.54
N GLY A 306 13.04 10.09 -19.28
CA GLY A 306 14.09 11.05 -18.96
C GLY A 306 15.02 10.63 -17.81
N LEU A 307 14.83 9.45 -17.24
CA LEU A 307 15.69 8.87 -16.21
C LEU A 307 16.43 7.65 -16.75
N CYS A 308 17.74 7.62 -16.53
CA CYS A 308 18.54 6.42 -16.75
C CYS A 308 18.85 5.79 -15.39
N GLN A 309 18.26 4.63 -15.10
CA GLN A 309 18.38 3.98 -13.80
C GLN A 309 19.08 2.62 -13.92
N SER A 310 20.22 2.48 -13.24
CA SER A 310 20.98 1.23 -13.15
C SER A 310 21.61 1.17 -11.75
N PRO A 311 20.94 0.52 -10.77
CA PRO A 311 21.40 0.52 -9.40
C PRO A 311 22.87 0.09 -9.28
N PRO A 312 23.70 0.80 -8.50
CA PRO A 312 23.31 1.81 -7.51
C PRO A 312 23.19 3.25 -8.05
N LEU A 313 23.29 3.48 -9.36
CA LEU A 313 23.31 4.80 -9.98
C LEU A 313 21.96 5.15 -10.64
N SER A 314 21.57 6.42 -10.57
CA SER A 314 20.43 6.95 -11.32
C SER A 314 20.77 8.35 -11.84
N LEU A 315 20.48 8.62 -13.11
CA LEU A 315 20.78 9.88 -13.78
C LEU A 315 19.50 10.52 -14.30
N ASP A 316 19.24 11.77 -13.91
CA ASP A 316 18.24 12.62 -14.54
C ASP A 316 18.86 13.29 -15.77
N LEU A 317 18.50 12.79 -16.95
CA LEU A 317 19.07 13.24 -18.22
C LEU A 317 18.62 14.65 -18.59
N GLN A 318 17.51 15.14 -18.02
CA GLN A 318 16.98 16.47 -18.32
C GLN A 318 17.62 17.55 -17.45
N GLN A 319 17.82 17.25 -16.15
CA GLN A 319 18.37 18.21 -15.19
C GLN A 319 19.86 18.03 -14.92
N HIS A 320 20.52 17.05 -15.56
CA HIS A 320 21.93 16.71 -15.31
C HIS A 320 22.24 16.37 -13.85
N HIS A 321 21.28 15.77 -13.15
CA HIS A 321 21.47 15.34 -11.77
C HIS A 321 21.82 13.85 -11.71
N ALA A 322 22.69 13.50 -10.76
CA ALA A 322 23.09 12.11 -10.52
C ALA A 322 22.85 11.72 -9.07
N LEU A 323 22.36 10.50 -8.87
CA LEU A 323 22.14 9.89 -7.57
C LEU A 323 22.94 8.60 -7.46
N LEU A 324 23.79 8.50 -6.44
CA LEU A 324 24.48 7.27 -6.06
C LEU A 324 23.86 6.73 -4.77
N ARG A 325 23.29 5.53 -4.82
CA ARG A 325 22.55 4.91 -3.69
C ARG A 325 21.46 5.85 -3.14
N GLY A 326 20.79 6.57 -4.04
CA GLY A 326 19.76 7.54 -3.68
C GLY A 326 20.28 8.78 -2.95
N GLN A 327 21.55 9.16 -3.14
CA GLN A 327 22.12 10.40 -2.62
C GLN A 327 22.70 11.25 -3.76
N PRO A 328 22.51 12.58 -3.76
CA PRO A 328 23.07 13.46 -4.79
C PRO A 328 24.59 13.34 -4.86
N VAL A 329 25.11 13.21 -6.09
CA VAL A 329 26.54 13.26 -6.38
C VAL A 329 26.80 14.30 -7.46
N ALA A 330 27.76 15.18 -7.20
CA ALA A 330 28.21 16.14 -8.19
C ALA A 330 29.10 15.43 -9.21
N LEU A 331 28.77 15.56 -10.49
CA LEU A 331 29.56 15.07 -11.62
C LEU A 331 29.86 16.24 -12.55
N SER A 332 31.04 16.25 -13.14
CA SER A 332 31.32 17.11 -14.29
C SER A 332 30.45 16.70 -15.49
N SER A 333 30.25 17.60 -16.45
CA SER A 333 29.49 17.30 -17.68
C SER A 333 30.07 16.10 -18.43
N SER A 334 31.40 15.98 -18.47
CA SER A 334 32.10 14.86 -19.10
C SER A 334 31.86 13.53 -18.37
N GLU A 335 31.93 13.52 -17.04
CA GLU A 335 31.63 12.32 -16.23
C GLU A 335 30.16 11.90 -16.37
N PHE A 336 29.24 12.87 -16.36
CA PHE A 336 27.82 12.63 -16.55
C PHE A 336 27.53 12.01 -17.92
N ASN A 337 28.05 12.61 -19.00
CA ASN A 337 27.84 12.12 -20.37
C ASN A 337 28.43 10.72 -20.58
N LEU A 338 29.60 10.46 -20.00
CA LEU A 338 30.23 9.15 -20.06
C LEU A 338 29.40 8.10 -19.32
N LEU A 339 28.92 8.40 -18.11
CA LEU A 339 28.05 7.50 -17.35
C LEU A 339 26.71 7.26 -18.05
N ALA A 340 26.07 8.31 -18.59
CA ALA A 340 24.85 8.19 -19.36
C ALA A 340 25.04 7.28 -20.59
N CYS A 341 26.17 7.41 -21.29
CA CYS A 341 26.51 6.54 -22.43
C CYS A 341 26.69 5.08 -22.01
N LEU A 342 27.41 4.83 -20.92
CA LEU A 342 27.63 3.47 -20.41
C LEU A 342 26.34 2.82 -19.91
N MET A 343 25.49 3.57 -19.21
CA MET A 343 24.22 3.07 -18.69
C MET A 343 23.19 2.80 -19.79
N ALA A 344 23.26 3.50 -20.93
CA ALA A 344 22.41 3.23 -22.09
C ALA A 344 22.78 1.92 -22.82
N GLN A 345 23.95 1.35 -22.58
CA GLN A 345 24.44 0.13 -23.24
C GLN A 345 24.90 -0.92 -22.23
N PRO A 346 24.00 -1.43 -21.36
CA PRO A 346 24.37 -2.37 -20.32
C PRO A 346 24.93 -3.67 -20.93
N GLY A 347 26.09 -4.12 -20.41
CA GLY A 347 26.72 -5.38 -20.83
C GLY A 347 27.45 -5.34 -22.18
N GLN A 348 27.52 -4.19 -22.86
CA GLN A 348 28.23 -4.04 -24.13
C GLN A 348 29.59 -3.35 -23.94
N ILE A 349 30.56 -3.70 -24.79
CA ILE A 349 31.84 -2.99 -24.85
C ILE A 349 31.64 -1.74 -25.71
N VAL A 350 31.69 -0.57 -25.07
CA VAL A 350 31.63 0.71 -25.78
C VAL A 350 33.01 1.02 -26.39
N PRO A 351 33.12 1.22 -27.72
CA PRO A 351 34.38 1.55 -28.36
C PRO A 351 34.93 2.91 -27.91
N HIS A 352 36.26 3.04 -27.87
CA HIS A 352 36.94 4.28 -27.47
C HIS A 352 36.49 5.50 -28.27
N SER A 353 36.31 5.34 -29.58
CA SER A 353 35.87 6.42 -30.48
C SER A 353 34.48 6.97 -30.14
N VAL A 354 33.58 6.12 -29.62
CA VAL A 354 32.24 6.53 -29.19
C VAL A 354 32.32 7.33 -27.88
N LEU A 355 33.23 6.95 -26.98
CA LEU A 355 33.48 7.67 -25.73
C LEU A 355 34.10 9.05 -25.99
N GLU A 356 35.09 9.15 -26.87
CA GLU A 356 35.71 10.44 -27.26
C GLU A 356 34.69 11.39 -27.89
N THR A 357 33.89 10.89 -28.83
CA THR A 357 32.83 11.71 -29.48
C THR A 357 31.81 12.26 -28.49
N ARG A 358 31.55 11.54 -27.39
CA ARG A 358 30.59 11.94 -26.33
C ARG A 358 31.22 12.83 -25.26
N LEU A 359 32.55 12.78 -25.09
CA LEU A 359 33.30 13.68 -24.22
C LEU A 359 33.48 15.07 -24.87
N ASP A 360 33.61 15.11 -26.20
CA ASP A 360 33.79 16.35 -26.96
C ASP A 360 32.48 17.11 -27.23
N ARG A 361 31.33 16.42 -27.21
CA ARG A 361 30.01 17.05 -27.35
C ARG A 361 29.45 17.41 -25.99
N SER A 362 29.52 18.69 -25.61
CA SER A 362 28.80 19.23 -24.43
C SER A 362 27.28 19.27 -24.60
N ASP A 363 26.75 18.88 -25.77
CA ASP A 363 25.34 19.09 -26.11
C ASP A 363 24.49 17.83 -25.83
N ALA A 364 23.62 17.97 -24.83
CA ALA A 364 22.68 16.98 -24.30
C ALA A 364 21.47 16.69 -25.23
N GLY A 365 21.69 16.61 -26.55
CA GLY A 365 20.62 16.39 -27.53
C GLY A 365 20.44 14.92 -27.90
N ALA A 366 19.31 14.34 -27.46
CA ALA A 366 18.69 13.09 -27.92
C ALA A 366 19.43 11.77 -27.64
N LEU A 367 19.05 11.11 -26.53
CA LEU A 367 19.08 9.64 -26.43
C LEU A 367 17.75 9.10 -26.97
N ALA A 368 17.77 8.35 -28.07
CA ALA A 368 16.63 7.54 -28.51
C ALA A 368 16.63 6.20 -27.73
N PRO A 369 15.48 5.73 -27.21
CA PRO A 369 15.41 4.42 -26.57
C PRO A 369 15.52 3.33 -27.63
N ALA A 370 16.59 2.55 -27.59
CA ALA A 370 16.70 1.35 -28.42
C ALA A 370 16.05 0.17 -27.68
N GLY A 371 14.99 -0.37 -28.29
CA GLY A 371 14.57 -1.79 -28.26
C GLY A 371 14.41 -2.51 -26.91
N SER A 372 13.20 -3.00 -26.66
CA SER A 372 12.78 -3.85 -25.55
C SER A 372 13.86 -4.82 -25.00
N PRO A 373 14.09 -4.90 -23.68
CA PRO A 373 14.93 -5.93 -23.12
C PRO A 373 14.13 -7.25 -23.06
N ILE A 374 14.61 -8.25 -23.79
CA ILE A 374 14.30 -9.64 -23.50
C ILE A 374 14.84 -9.94 -22.11
N ILE A 375 13.95 -10.36 -21.20
CA ILE A 375 14.28 -10.77 -19.84
C ILE A 375 15.21 -11.98 -19.91
N THR A 376 16.47 -11.80 -19.49
CA THR A 376 17.28 -12.89 -18.92
C THR A 376 18.19 -12.31 -17.82
N THR A 377 17.95 -12.74 -16.58
CA THR A 377 18.95 -12.73 -15.50
C THR A 377 20.20 -13.48 -15.95
N PRO A 378 21.45 -13.07 -15.59
CA PRO A 378 21.91 -13.23 -14.21
C PRO A 378 22.92 -12.18 -13.67
N SER A 379 23.01 -12.20 -12.33
CA SER A 379 24.14 -11.89 -11.44
C SER A 379 25.10 -10.72 -11.72
N GLY A 380 25.14 -9.80 -10.74
CA GLY A 380 26.34 -9.10 -10.27
C GLY A 380 27.35 -8.62 -11.33
N ALA A 381 27.08 -7.46 -11.94
CA ALA A 381 28.07 -6.79 -12.77
C ALA A 381 29.30 -6.37 -11.94
N LYS A 382 30.40 -7.12 -12.06
CA LYS A 382 31.74 -6.67 -11.68
C LYS A 382 32.36 -5.94 -12.86
N TRP A 383 32.57 -4.64 -12.71
CA TRP A 383 33.25 -3.81 -13.71
C TRP A 383 34.77 -4.10 -13.68
N ARG A 384 35.34 -4.61 -14.78
CA ARG A 384 36.79 -4.68 -15.01
C ARG A 384 37.15 -3.80 -16.21
N ILE A 385 37.95 -2.76 -15.97
CA ILE A 385 38.57 -1.95 -17.02
C ILE A 385 39.76 -2.75 -17.56
N GLY A 386 39.61 -3.34 -18.75
CA GLY A 386 40.70 -4.04 -19.44
C GLY A 386 41.52 -3.06 -20.29
N ARG A 387 42.78 -2.84 -19.93
CA ARG A 387 43.75 -2.18 -20.84
C ARG A 387 44.14 -3.16 -21.95
N LYS A 388 43.78 -2.87 -23.20
CA LYS A 388 44.35 -3.54 -24.37
C LYS A 388 45.78 -3.01 -24.55
N ARG A 389 46.79 -3.86 -24.37
CA ARG A 389 48.16 -3.56 -24.82
C ARG A 389 48.14 -3.48 -26.35
N ALA A 390 48.65 -2.39 -26.89
CA ALA A 390 49.01 -2.29 -28.30
C ALA A 390 50.17 -3.27 -28.56
N ASN A 391 49.99 -4.19 -29.50
CA ASN A 391 51.11 -4.94 -30.07
C ASN A 391 51.74 -4.06 -31.15
N GLY A 392 53.03 -3.76 -30.97
CA GLY A 392 53.95 -3.46 -32.07
C GLY A 392 54.51 -4.76 -32.64
#